data_AF-A0A7Y8WS22-F1
#
_entry.id   AF-A0A7Y8WS22-F1
#
_cell.length_a   1.000
_cell.length_b   1.000
_cell.length_c   1.000
_cell.angle_alpha   90.00
_cell.angle_beta   90.00
_cell.angle_gamma   90.00
#
_symmetry.space_group_name_H-M   'P 1'
#
loop_
_entity.id
_entity.type
_entity.pdbx_description
1 polymer ?
#
loop_
_entity_poly.entity_id
_entity_poly.type
_entity_poly.pdbx_seq_one_letter_code
_entity_poly.pdbx_strand_id
1 'polypeptide(L)'
;MLAVHFGAGNIGRGFIGNLLFHSGYETCFVDVNREIVDLLNEKKEYRVVLAEPSQEEVLVGNVRAINSALNPEKVIAAIAEADLVTTAIGPNILPLIANLIADGLRKRVSVSDKPLNIIACENMIGGSTLLKEKVFEKLTAEEKAQFEGRFGFPDSAVDRIVPNQVNEDKLMVKVEPFYEWVVEEPKMVGERPVINGITYVEELVPYIERKLFTVNTGHALAAYFGYYFGVETINSAMENKQISELVEGAIKESGEFLVGKYGFDQEEHGKYIQKILQRFSNSYIVDEVTRVARSPIRKLGSNDRLVSPARQYSEVVGKEPVYLLKGIAAALMYDFQGDEEAVKVQQTINGQGLEAAIQTFTQLVPESPLFKGIIEQYQQLKKQK
;
A
#
# COMPACT_ATOMS: atom_id res chain seq x y z
N MET A 1 -23.65 -8.59 11.01
CA MET A 1 -23.40 -8.18 9.61
C MET A 1 -22.41 -9.14 9.01
N LEU A 2 -22.54 -9.46 7.71
CA LEU A 2 -21.64 -10.35 7.00
C LEU A 2 -20.69 -9.55 6.09
N ALA A 3 -19.39 -9.72 6.28
CA ALA A 3 -18.37 -9.25 5.35
C ALA A 3 -17.79 -10.42 4.55
N VAL A 4 -17.80 -10.33 3.22
CA VAL A 4 -17.07 -11.25 2.35
C VAL A 4 -15.73 -10.61 2.01
N HIS A 5 -14.63 -11.27 2.40
CA HIS A 5 -13.28 -10.74 2.19
C HIS A 5 -12.48 -11.65 1.26
N PHE A 6 -12.17 -11.17 0.06
CA PHE A 6 -11.27 -11.86 -0.87
C PHE A 6 -9.82 -11.67 -0.42
N GLY A 7 -9.10 -12.77 -0.21
CA GLY A 7 -7.71 -12.80 0.22
C GLY A 7 -7.57 -13.12 1.71
N ALA A 8 -7.30 -14.38 2.03
CA ALA A 8 -7.05 -14.83 3.40
C ALA A 8 -5.57 -14.72 3.79
N GLY A 9 -4.78 -13.90 3.11
CA GLY A 9 -3.35 -13.67 3.38
C GLY A 9 -3.10 -12.78 4.60
N ASN A 10 -1.84 -12.36 4.78
CA ASN A 10 -1.43 -11.58 5.95
C ASN A 10 -2.14 -10.21 6.05
N ILE A 11 -2.36 -9.50 4.93
CA ILE A 11 -3.12 -8.24 4.93
C ILE A 11 -4.61 -8.50 5.24
N GLY A 12 -5.19 -9.53 4.64
CA GLY A 12 -6.59 -9.86 4.86
C GLY A 12 -6.88 -10.22 6.32
N ARG A 13 -6.05 -11.06 6.94
CA ARG A 13 -6.20 -11.44 8.36
C ARG A 13 -5.72 -10.34 9.31
N GLY A 14 -4.53 -9.82 9.07
CA GLY A 14 -3.84 -8.92 10.00
C GLY A 14 -4.29 -7.47 9.93
N PHE A 15 -5.07 -7.07 8.92
CA PHE A 15 -5.54 -5.70 8.78
C PHE A 15 -7.04 -5.62 8.54
N ILE A 16 -7.51 -5.98 7.34
CA ILE A 16 -8.90 -5.72 6.95
C ILE A 16 -9.86 -6.56 7.79
N GLY A 17 -9.65 -7.87 7.84
CA GLY A 17 -10.43 -8.80 8.67
C GLY A 17 -10.36 -8.47 10.16
N ASN A 18 -9.21 -8.01 10.65
CA ASN A 18 -9.07 -7.56 12.04
C ASN A 18 -9.97 -6.35 12.35
N LEU A 19 -10.02 -5.33 11.48
CA LEU A 19 -10.91 -4.18 11.68
C LEU A 19 -12.39 -4.55 11.55
N LEU A 20 -12.72 -5.45 10.62
CA LEU A 20 -14.07 -5.99 10.47
C LEU A 20 -14.54 -6.71 11.75
N PHE A 21 -13.67 -7.50 12.37
CA PHE A 21 -13.95 -8.17 13.65
C PHE A 21 -14.24 -7.16 14.77
N HIS A 22 -13.39 -6.14 14.94
CA HIS A 22 -13.62 -5.06 15.92
C HIS A 22 -14.88 -4.24 15.65
N SER A 23 -15.46 -4.39 14.45
CA SER A 23 -16.69 -3.73 14.03
C SER A 23 -17.91 -4.66 14.09
N GLY A 24 -17.76 -5.87 14.64
CA GLY A 24 -18.85 -6.82 14.85
C GLY A 24 -19.29 -7.58 13.59
N TYR A 25 -18.47 -7.62 12.54
CA TYR A 25 -18.76 -8.43 11.36
C TYR A 25 -18.40 -9.90 11.60
N GLU A 26 -19.24 -10.80 11.09
CA GLU A 26 -18.77 -12.12 10.68
C GLU A 26 -17.96 -11.95 9.39
N THR A 27 -16.75 -12.51 9.35
CA THR A 27 -15.91 -12.44 8.14
C THR A 27 -15.87 -13.80 7.44
N CYS A 28 -16.40 -13.84 6.22
CA CYS A 28 -16.24 -14.95 5.30
C CYS A 28 -15.06 -14.68 4.36
N PHE A 29 -13.90 -15.26 4.66
CA PHE A 29 -12.73 -15.21 3.79
C PHE A 29 -12.95 -16.01 2.51
N VAL A 30 -12.42 -15.54 1.39
CA VAL A 30 -12.44 -16.21 0.09
C VAL A 30 -11.02 -16.28 -0.45
N ASP A 31 -10.50 -17.48 -0.63
CA ASP A 31 -9.12 -17.71 -1.10
C ASP A 31 -9.04 -18.99 -1.92
N VAL A 32 -7.91 -19.24 -2.59
CA VAL A 32 -7.62 -20.51 -3.28
C VAL A 32 -6.66 -21.40 -2.48
N ASN A 33 -5.98 -20.83 -1.47
CA ASN A 33 -5.09 -21.57 -0.59
C ASN A 33 -5.89 -22.52 0.32
N ARG A 34 -5.95 -23.79 -0.06
CA ARG A 34 -6.69 -24.84 0.63
C ARG A 34 -6.30 -24.96 2.11
N GLU A 35 -5.01 -24.93 2.42
CA GLU A 35 -4.55 -25.10 3.80
C GLU A 35 -5.07 -23.98 4.71
N ILE A 36 -4.98 -22.73 4.27
CA ILE A 36 -5.48 -21.59 5.05
C ILE A 36 -7.01 -21.64 5.18
N VAL A 37 -7.72 -22.00 4.11
CA VAL A 37 -9.18 -22.15 4.12
C VAL A 37 -9.62 -23.24 5.10
N ASP A 38 -8.99 -24.40 5.05
CA ASP A 38 -9.33 -25.55 5.91
C ASP A 38 -9.06 -25.20 7.38
N LEU A 39 -7.91 -24.60 7.69
CA LEU A 39 -7.57 -24.14 9.04
C LEU A 39 -8.53 -23.07 9.59
N LEU A 40 -8.95 -22.09 8.76
CA LEU A 40 -9.91 -21.07 9.19
C LEU A 40 -11.28 -21.68 9.51
N ASN A 41 -11.71 -22.70 8.79
CA ASN A 41 -12.98 -23.38 9.06
C ASN A 41 -12.91 -24.33 10.26
N GLU A 42 -11.75 -24.95 10.50
CA GLU A 42 -11.50 -25.79 11.67
C GLU A 42 -11.47 -24.95 12.95
N LYS A 43 -10.63 -23.91 12.98
CA LYS A 43 -10.41 -23.09 14.18
C LYS A 43 -11.50 -22.05 14.39
N LYS A 44 -12.04 -21.46 13.32
CA LYS A 44 -13.00 -20.32 13.34
C LYS A 44 -12.50 -19.07 14.07
N GLU A 45 -11.20 -19.03 14.33
CA GLU A 45 -10.48 -17.92 14.94
C GLU A 45 -9.00 -17.94 14.54
N TYR A 46 -8.32 -16.81 14.70
CA TYR A 46 -6.87 -16.68 14.54
C TYR A 46 -6.34 -15.53 15.39
N ARG A 47 -5.00 -15.45 15.52
CA ARG A 47 -4.34 -14.44 16.35
C ARG A 47 -3.70 -13.35 15.50
N VAL A 48 -3.89 -12.11 15.92
CA VAL A 48 -3.16 -10.95 15.40
C VAL A 48 -2.25 -10.45 16.52
N VAL A 49 -0.94 -10.45 16.28
CA VAL A 49 0.07 -10.06 17.27
C VAL A 49 0.63 -8.70 16.90
N LEU A 50 0.59 -7.74 17.82
CA LEU A 50 1.19 -6.43 17.59
C LEU A 50 2.71 -6.49 17.71
N ALA A 51 3.40 -5.96 16.70
CA ALA A 51 4.86 -5.84 16.67
C ALA A 51 5.30 -4.62 17.48
N GLU A 52 5.18 -4.71 18.80
CA GLU A 52 5.61 -3.68 19.76
C GLU A 52 6.00 -4.34 21.10
N PRO A 53 6.54 -3.61 22.09
CA PRO A 53 7.00 -4.19 23.35
C PRO A 53 5.96 -5.00 24.13
N SER A 54 4.68 -4.60 24.06
CA SER A 54 3.58 -5.32 24.72
C SER A 54 3.35 -6.71 24.14
N GLN A 55 3.66 -6.88 22.84
CA GLN A 55 3.24 -8.01 22.01
C GLN A 55 1.75 -8.36 22.21
N GLU A 56 0.90 -7.34 22.38
CA GLU A 56 -0.53 -7.55 22.58
C GLU A 56 -1.11 -8.45 21.48
N GLU A 57 -1.88 -9.46 21.90
CA GLU A 57 -2.52 -10.40 21.01
C GLU A 57 -4.03 -10.13 20.98
N VAL A 58 -4.57 -10.01 19.77
CA VAL A 58 -6.01 -10.02 19.52
C VAL A 58 -6.41 -11.38 18.97
N LEU A 59 -7.33 -12.06 19.65
CA LEU A 59 -7.98 -13.27 19.14
C LEU A 59 -9.17 -12.86 18.27
N VAL A 60 -8.99 -12.94 16.95
CA VAL A 60 -10.02 -12.63 15.96
C VAL A 60 -10.87 -13.87 15.73
N GLY A 61 -12.12 -13.83 16.17
CA GLY A 61 -13.11 -14.91 16.02
C GLY A 61 -14.21 -14.59 15.00
N ASN A 62 -15.24 -15.43 14.97
CA ASN A 62 -16.40 -15.30 14.08
C ASN A 62 -16.01 -15.25 12.59
N VAL A 63 -15.09 -16.14 12.21
CA VAL A 63 -14.57 -16.25 10.85
C VAL A 63 -14.88 -17.62 10.26
N ARG A 64 -15.04 -17.63 8.93
CA ARG A 64 -15.07 -18.84 8.11
C ARG A 64 -14.40 -18.57 6.78
N ALA A 65 -14.14 -19.60 5.99
CA ALA A 65 -13.50 -19.45 4.70
C ALA A 65 -14.13 -20.32 3.61
N ILE A 66 -14.08 -19.85 2.37
CA ILE A 66 -14.52 -20.59 1.19
C ILE A 66 -13.35 -20.67 0.21
N ASN A 67 -13.06 -21.87 -0.27
CA ASN A 67 -12.14 -22.03 -1.38
C ASN A 67 -12.84 -21.66 -2.70
N SER A 68 -12.49 -20.53 -3.32
CA SER A 68 -13.18 -20.03 -4.52
C SER A 68 -12.99 -20.89 -5.75
N ALA A 69 -11.87 -21.62 -5.85
CA ALA A 69 -11.62 -22.53 -6.96
C ALA A 69 -12.46 -23.82 -6.86
N LEU A 70 -12.74 -24.28 -5.63
CA LEU A 70 -13.48 -25.52 -5.39
C LEU A 70 -14.99 -25.30 -5.17
N ASN A 71 -15.40 -24.14 -4.65
CA ASN A 71 -16.78 -23.88 -4.26
C ASN A 71 -17.27 -22.49 -4.73
N PRO A 72 -17.22 -22.16 -6.03
CA PRO A 72 -17.63 -20.84 -6.53
C PRO A 72 -19.09 -20.51 -6.19
N GLU A 73 -20.00 -21.48 -6.25
CA GLU A 73 -21.42 -21.30 -5.89
C GLU A 73 -21.63 -20.83 -4.44
N LYS A 74 -20.78 -21.29 -3.50
CA LYS A 74 -20.84 -20.83 -2.11
C LYS A 74 -20.38 -19.39 -1.97
N VAL A 75 -19.42 -18.95 -2.80
CA VAL A 75 -18.98 -17.55 -2.83
C VAL A 75 -20.08 -16.67 -3.40
N ILE A 76 -20.74 -17.08 -4.49
CA ILE A 76 -21.88 -16.38 -5.10
C ILE A 76 -22.99 -16.18 -4.06
N ALA A 77 -23.35 -17.24 -3.33
CA ALA A 77 -24.34 -17.17 -2.26
C ALA A 77 -23.91 -16.22 -1.13
N ALA A 78 -22.65 -16.27 -0.70
CA ALA A 78 -22.13 -15.39 0.33
C ALA A 78 -22.15 -13.90 -0.08
N ILE A 79 -21.81 -13.58 -1.34
CA ILE A 79 -21.91 -12.21 -1.88
C ILE A 79 -23.37 -11.75 -1.92
N ALA A 80 -24.30 -12.63 -2.28
CA ALA A 80 -25.71 -12.30 -2.32
C ALA A 80 -26.26 -11.88 -0.94
N GLU A 81 -25.72 -12.45 0.14
CA GLU A 81 -26.11 -12.18 1.52
C GLU A 81 -25.25 -11.09 2.21
N ALA A 82 -24.13 -10.67 1.60
CA ALA A 82 -23.16 -9.77 2.23
C ALA A 82 -23.74 -8.39 2.57
N ASP A 83 -23.24 -7.79 3.65
CA ASP A 83 -23.40 -6.37 3.97
C ASP A 83 -22.21 -5.54 3.45
N LEU A 84 -21.06 -6.20 3.20
CA LEU A 84 -19.84 -5.59 2.68
C LEU A 84 -19.02 -6.63 1.91
N VAL A 85 -18.42 -6.24 0.79
CA VAL A 85 -17.37 -7.02 0.11
C VAL A 85 -16.06 -6.23 0.14
N THR A 86 -14.97 -6.89 0.49
CA THR A 86 -13.62 -6.30 0.48
C THR A 86 -12.61 -7.21 -0.19
N THR A 87 -11.48 -6.67 -0.66
CA THR A 87 -10.40 -7.48 -1.26
C THR A 87 -9.03 -7.06 -0.74
N ALA A 88 -8.11 -8.01 -0.59
CA ALA A 88 -6.67 -7.79 -0.39
C ALA A 88 -5.89 -8.94 -1.04
N ILE A 89 -5.92 -9.00 -2.37
CA ILE A 89 -5.46 -10.13 -3.21
C ILE A 89 -4.35 -9.76 -4.19
N GLY A 90 -4.01 -8.48 -4.29
CA GLY A 90 -3.08 -7.95 -5.28
C GLY A 90 -3.80 -7.45 -6.54
N PRO A 91 -3.37 -6.31 -7.12
CA PRO A 91 -3.99 -5.70 -8.31
C PRO A 91 -4.22 -6.65 -9.48
N ASN A 92 -3.26 -7.55 -9.74
CA ASN A 92 -3.30 -8.48 -10.87
C ASN A 92 -4.35 -9.59 -10.70
N ILE A 93 -4.86 -9.81 -9.49
CA ILE A 93 -5.86 -10.83 -9.20
C ILE A 93 -7.29 -10.27 -9.26
N LEU A 94 -7.47 -8.94 -9.16
CA LEU A 94 -8.80 -8.29 -9.27
C LEU A 94 -9.58 -8.72 -10.53
N PRO A 95 -8.98 -8.78 -11.74
CA PRO A 95 -9.71 -9.23 -12.93
C PRO A 95 -10.15 -10.69 -12.85
N LEU A 96 -9.43 -11.54 -12.12
CA LEU A 96 -9.71 -12.98 -12.02
C LEU A 96 -10.95 -13.28 -11.17
N ILE A 97 -11.28 -12.42 -10.20
CA ILE A 97 -12.45 -12.58 -9.35
C ILE A 97 -13.70 -11.86 -9.88
N ALA A 98 -13.56 -11.07 -10.95
CA ALA A 98 -14.61 -10.20 -11.47
C ALA A 98 -15.87 -10.98 -11.92
N ASN A 99 -15.69 -12.13 -12.58
CA ASN A 99 -16.82 -13.01 -12.95
C ASN A 99 -17.60 -13.46 -11.71
N LEU A 100 -16.88 -13.89 -10.67
CA LEU A 100 -17.48 -14.42 -9.45
C LEU A 100 -18.28 -13.34 -8.69
N ILE A 101 -17.76 -12.10 -8.68
CA ILE A 101 -18.50 -10.96 -8.14
C ILE A 101 -19.72 -10.65 -8.98
N ALA A 102 -19.60 -10.60 -10.32
CA ALA A 102 -20.74 -10.34 -11.20
C ALA A 102 -21.88 -11.35 -10.96
N ASP A 103 -21.57 -12.64 -10.84
CA ASP A 103 -22.54 -13.69 -10.55
C ASP A 103 -23.16 -13.56 -9.15
N GLY A 104 -22.35 -13.21 -8.15
CA GLY A 104 -22.82 -12.87 -6.80
C GLY A 104 -23.80 -11.70 -6.79
N LEU A 105 -23.52 -10.64 -7.55
CA LEU A 105 -24.39 -9.47 -7.67
C LEU A 105 -25.68 -9.80 -8.43
N ARG A 106 -25.63 -10.60 -9.51
CA ARG A 106 -26.83 -11.12 -10.20
C ARG A 106 -27.72 -11.87 -9.23
N LYS A 107 -27.12 -12.78 -8.44
CA LYS A 107 -27.86 -13.53 -7.44
C LYS A 107 -28.46 -12.60 -6.39
N ARG A 108 -27.69 -11.62 -5.90
CA ARG A 108 -28.15 -10.63 -4.92
C ARG A 108 -29.41 -9.91 -5.38
N VAL A 109 -29.42 -9.43 -6.62
CA VAL A 109 -30.57 -8.70 -7.16
C VAL A 109 -31.87 -9.51 -7.12
N SER A 110 -31.79 -10.84 -7.20
CA SER A 110 -32.97 -11.71 -7.09
C SER A 110 -33.48 -11.92 -5.65
N VAL A 111 -32.69 -11.55 -4.62
CA VAL A 111 -32.99 -11.87 -3.22
C VAL A 111 -32.95 -10.66 -2.27
N SER A 112 -32.41 -9.52 -2.70
CA SER A 112 -32.22 -8.34 -1.85
C SER A 112 -32.16 -7.04 -2.65
N ASP A 113 -32.87 -6.03 -2.16
CA ASP A 113 -32.77 -4.65 -2.65
C ASP A 113 -31.81 -3.78 -1.82
N LYS A 114 -31.17 -4.35 -0.79
CA LYS A 114 -30.20 -3.61 0.02
C LYS A 114 -28.96 -3.23 -0.81
N PRO A 115 -28.50 -1.98 -0.74
CA PRO A 115 -27.25 -1.56 -1.33
C PRO A 115 -26.08 -2.44 -0.86
N LEU A 116 -25.03 -2.54 -1.67
CA LEU A 116 -23.80 -3.23 -1.30
C LEU A 116 -22.59 -2.43 -1.76
N ASN A 117 -21.64 -2.22 -0.86
CA ASN A 117 -20.36 -1.59 -1.16
C ASN A 117 -19.28 -2.66 -1.33
N ILE A 118 -18.48 -2.55 -2.40
CA ILE A 118 -17.36 -3.42 -2.74
C ILE A 118 -16.07 -2.58 -2.71
N ILE A 119 -15.20 -2.83 -1.74
CA ILE A 119 -14.01 -1.99 -1.48
C ILE A 119 -12.73 -2.80 -1.70
N ALA A 120 -12.02 -2.53 -2.79
CA ALA A 120 -10.72 -3.12 -3.04
C ALA A 120 -9.65 -2.43 -2.18
N CYS A 121 -9.09 -3.16 -1.23
CA CYS A 121 -8.09 -2.70 -0.26
C CYS A 121 -6.69 -3.11 -0.74
N GLU A 122 -6.29 -2.57 -1.89
CA GLU A 122 -5.10 -2.98 -2.61
C GLU A 122 -4.00 -1.91 -2.55
N ASN A 123 -2.75 -2.31 -2.73
CA ASN A 123 -1.64 -1.36 -2.89
C ASN A 123 -1.59 -0.79 -4.32
N MET A 124 -2.69 -0.16 -4.74
CA MET A 124 -2.84 0.52 -6.02
C MET A 124 -3.82 1.69 -5.92
N ILE A 125 -3.65 2.68 -6.80
CA ILE A 125 -4.64 3.74 -7.00
C ILE A 125 -5.77 3.19 -7.86
N GLY A 126 -7.02 3.46 -7.48
CA GLY A 126 -8.18 3.09 -8.30
C GLY A 126 -8.51 1.60 -8.27
N GLY A 127 -8.19 0.88 -7.19
CA GLY A 127 -8.43 -0.57 -7.11
C GLY A 127 -9.90 -0.95 -7.24
N SER A 128 -10.80 -0.22 -6.59
CA SER A 128 -12.25 -0.47 -6.68
C SER A 128 -12.78 -0.03 -8.04
N THR A 129 -12.24 1.06 -8.60
CA THR A 129 -12.53 1.49 -9.96
C THR A 129 -12.17 0.42 -10.99
N LEU A 130 -10.96 -0.16 -10.91
CA LEU A 130 -10.55 -1.27 -11.78
C LEU A 130 -11.46 -2.49 -11.60
N LEU A 131 -11.77 -2.85 -10.35
CA LEU A 131 -12.65 -3.98 -10.07
C LEU A 131 -14.05 -3.76 -10.66
N LYS A 132 -14.61 -2.55 -10.52
CA LYS A 132 -15.89 -2.16 -11.13
C LYS A 132 -15.85 -2.34 -12.64
N GLU A 133 -14.82 -1.81 -13.30
CA GLU A 133 -14.63 -1.95 -14.75
C GLU A 133 -14.69 -3.44 -15.15
N LYS A 134 -13.88 -4.28 -14.51
CA LYS A 134 -13.79 -5.71 -14.85
C LYS A 134 -15.06 -6.49 -14.52
N VAL A 135 -15.80 -6.12 -13.47
CA VAL A 135 -17.11 -6.69 -13.15
C VAL A 135 -18.14 -6.28 -14.21
N PHE A 136 -18.19 -4.99 -14.58
CA PHE A 136 -19.16 -4.46 -15.53
C PHE A 136 -18.91 -4.91 -16.97
N GLU A 137 -17.68 -5.27 -17.33
CA GLU A 137 -17.38 -5.97 -18.59
C GLU A 137 -18.11 -7.31 -18.73
N LYS A 138 -18.55 -7.91 -17.62
CA LYS A 138 -19.24 -9.21 -17.62
C LYS A 138 -20.76 -9.10 -17.70
N LEU A 139 -21.29 -7.88 -17.67
CA LEU A 139 -22.72 -7.61 -17.58
C LEU A 139 -23.33 -7.21 -18.94
N THR A 140 -24.58 -7.61 -19.18
CA THR A 140 -25.37 -7.10 -20.30
C THR A 140 -25.76 -5.63 -20.09
N ALA A 141 -26.33 -4.99 -21.11
CA ALA A 141 -26.81 -3.61 -20.99
C ALA A 141 -27.95 -3.48 -19.96
N GLU A 142 -28.85 -4.47 -19.92
CA GLU A 142 -29.97 -4.54 -18.98
C GLU A 142 -29.47 -4.74 -17.55
N GLU A 143 -28.48 -5.61 -17.35
CA GLU A 143 -27.87 -5.83 -16.04
C GLU A 143 -27.15 -4.57 -15.52
N LYS A 144 -26.44 -3.85 -16.39
CA LYS A 144 -25.79 -2.57 -16.03
C LYS A 144 -26.81 -1.54 -15.55
N ALA A 145 -27.93 -1.40 -16.27
CA ALA A 145 -29.01 -0.50 -15.86
C ALA A 145 -29.63 -0.94 -14.53
N GLN A 146 -29.74 -2.25 -14.30
CA GLN A 146 -30.26 -2.77 -13.03
C GLN A 146 -29.29 -2.57 -11.85
N PHE A 147 -27.98 -2.56 -12.10
CA PHE A 147 -26.94 -2.44 -11.08
C PHE A 147 -26.63 -0.99 -10.72
N GLU A 148 -26.98 -0.05 -11.59
CA GLU A 148 -26.77 1.39 -11.39
C GLU A 148 -27.42 1.86 -10.07
N GLY A 149 -26.64 2.55 -9.23
CA GLY A 149 -27.07 3.03 -7.92
C GLY A 149 -27.26 1.95 -6.83
N ARG A 150 -27.20 0.65 -7.16
CA ARG A 150 -27.34 -0.45 -6.18
C ARG A 150 -26.01 -0.88 -5.57
N PHE A 151 -24.93 -0.78 -6.34
CA PHE A 151 -23.61 -1.29 -5.96
C PHE A 151 -22.54 -0.20 -6.02
N GLY A 152 -21.95 0.08 -4.87
CA GLY A 152 -20.88 1.06 -4.70
C GLY A 152 -19.52 0.39 -4.86
N PHE A 153 -18.60 1.10 -5.51
CA PHE A 153 -17.20 0.67 -5.66
C PHE A 153 -16.28 1.80 -5.24
N PRO A 154 -16.30 2.20 -3.95
CA PRO A 154 -15.49 3.30 -3.47
C PRO A 154 -14.02 2.88 -3.44
N ASP A 155 -13.16 3.72 -3.99
CA ASP A 155 -11.72 3.49 -3.92
C ASP A 155 -11.23 3.67 -2.48
N SER A 156 -10.12 2.99 -2.16
CA SER A 156 -9.52 3.07 -0.84
C SER A 156 -8.01 3.26 -0.90
N ALA A 157 -7.47 3.87 0.14
CA ALA A 157 -6.04 3.93 0.43
C ALA A 157 -5.81 3.20 1.75
N VAL A 158 -4.95 2.19 1.72
CA VAL A 158 -4.65 1.34 2.87
C VAL A 158 -3.16 1.36 3.20
N ASP A 159 -2.83 1.47 4.47
CA ASP A 159 -1.46 1.45 4.97
C ASP A 159 -1.36 0.69 6.29
N ARG A 160 -0.63 -0.44 6.25
CA ARG A 160 -0.19 -1.19 7.42
C ARG A 160 1.03 -2.01 7.01
N ILE A 161 2.12 -1.89 7.74
CA ILE A 161 3.32 -2.71 7.57
C ILE A 161 3.03 -4.06 8.19
N VAL A 162 3.04 -5.07 7.32
CA VAL A 162 2.91 -6.48 7.70
C VAL A 162 4.13 -7.18 7.11
N PRO A 163 5.15 -7.50 7.93
CA PRO A 163 6.38 -8.08 7.42
C PRO A 163 6.14 -9.47 6.84
N ASN A 164 7.05 -9.88 5.96
CA ASN A 164 7.17 -11.29 5.60
C ASN A 164 7.48 -12.09 6.86
N GLN A 165 6.74 -13.16 7.07
CA GLN A 165 6.79 -13.92 8.31
C GLN A 165 6.42 -15.36 8.06
N VAL A 166 7.02 -16.24 8.86
CA VAL A 166 6.69 -17.66 8.92
C VAL A 166 6.44 -17.96 10.39
N ASN A 167 5.23 -18.40 10.70
CA ASN A 167 4.78 -18.70 12.05
C ASN A 167 4.46 -20.19 12.15
N GLU A 168 4.73 -20.81 13.30
CA GLU A 168 4.29 -22.18 13.57
C GLU A 168 2.76 -22.29 13.49
N ASP A 169 2.06 -21.31 14.07
CA ASP A 169 0.62 -21.12 13.86
C ASP A 169 0.38 -20.39 12.54
N LYS A 170 0.04 -21.15 11.50
CA LYS A 170 -0.12 -20.64 10.13
C LYS A 170 -1.17 -19.55 9.97
N LEU A 171 -2.15 -19.47 10.87
CA LEU A 171 -3.16 -18.41 10.84
C LEU A 171 -2.72 -17.16 11.60
N MET A 172 -1.77 -17.27 12.54
CA MET A 172 -1.25 -16.13 13.27
C MET A 172 -0.57 -15.16 12.32
N VAL A 173 -0.79 -13.87 12.55
CA VAL A 173 -0.17 -12.79 11.80
C VAL A 173 0.32 -11.69 12.73
N LYS A 174 1.60 -11.37 12.62
CA LYS A 174 2.26 -10.26 13.28
C LYS A 174 2.15 -9.01 12.42
N VAL A 175 1.73 -7.90 13.00
CA VAL A 175 1.47 -6.64 12.30
C VAL A 175 1.96 -5.45 13.11
N GLU A 176 2.30 -4.34 12.45
CA GLU A 176 2.57 -3.11 13.20
C GLU A 176 1.30 -2.58 13.90
N PRO A 177 1.42 -1.82 15.01
CA PRO A 177 0.28 -1.20 15.68
C PRO A 177 -0.43 -0.15 14.80
N PHE A 178 0.33 0.62 14.03
CA PHE A 178 -0.22 1.63 13.13
C PHE A 178 -1.04 0.99 12.01
N TYR A 179 -2.15 1.61 11.67
CA TYR A 179 -2.87 1.34 10.43
C TYR A 179 -3.60 2.60 9.96
N GLU A 180 -3.88 2.67 8.66
CA GLU A 180 -4.73 3.69 8.07
C GLU A 180 -5.55 3.07 6.94
N TRP A 181 -6.88 3.20 7.02
CA TRP A 181 -7.81 2.78 5.97
C TRP A 181 -8.71 3.96 5.62
N VAL A 182 -8.46 4.58 4.47
CA VAL A 182 -9.22 5.73 3.97
C VAL A 182 -10.08 5.29 2.80
N VAL A 183 -11.34 5.70 2.75
CA VAL A 183 -12.27 5.35 1.67
C VAL A 183 -12.98 6.58 1.13
N GLU A 184 -13.06 6.66 -0.20
CA GLU A 184 -13.76 7.74 -0.91
C GLU A 184 -15.29 7.59 -0.82
N GLU A 185 -15.92 8.51 -0.12
CA GLU A 185 -17.34 8.44 0.21
C GLU A 185 -18.29 8.63 -0.99
N PRO A 186 -18.07 9.58 -1.93
CA PRO A 186 -19.03 9.85 -3.01
C PRO A 186 -19.36 8.67 -3.93
N LYS A 187 -18.51 7.63 -3.95
CA LYS A 187 -18.72 6.40 -4.73
C LYS A 187 -19.48 5.30 -3.97
N MET A 188 -19.87 5.55 -2.72
CA MET A 188 -20.67 4.65 -1.92
C MET A 188 -22.15 4.71 -2.28
N VAL A 189 -22.86 3.65 -1.90
CA VAL A 189 -24.32 3.54 -2.00
C VAL A 189 -24.91 3.19 -0.63
N GLY A 190 -26.10 3.71 -0.35
CA GLY A 190 -26.76 3.50 0.94
C GLY A 190 -26.04 4.15 2.11
N GLU A 191 -26.25 3.61 3.31
CA GLU A 191 -25.55 4.06 4.52
C GLU A 191 -24.09 3.61 4.50
N ARG A 192 -23.22 4.43 5.11
CA ARG A 192 -21.80 4.10 5.26
C ARG A 192 -21.67 2.82 6.09
N PRO A 193 -20.86 1.84 5.65
CA PRO A 193 -20.53 0.69 6.49
C PRO A 193 -19.95 1.15 7.83
N VAL A 194 -20.44 0.59 8.95
CA VAL A 194 -19.93 0.97 10.28
C VAL A 194 -18.69 0.14 10.57
N ILE A 195 -17.51 0.71 10.29
CA ILE A 195 -16.21 0.05 10.52
C ILE A 195 -15.36 0.91 11.45
N ASN A 196 -14.95 0.37 12.59
CA ASN A 196 -14.03 1.01 13.52
C ASN A 196 -12.64 1.13 12.87
N GLY A 197 -12.08 2.34 12.86
CA GLY A 197 -10.74 2.61 12.34
C GLY A 197 -10.66 2.97 10.86
N ILE A 198 -11.80 3.11 10.17
CA ILE A 198 -11.87 3.65 8.81
C ILE A 198 -12.05 5.18 8.84
N THR A 199 -11.48 5.88 7.85
CA THR A 199 -11.72 7.30 7.62
C THR A 199 -12.43 7.47 6.28
N TYR A 200 -13.62 8.08 6.30
CA TYR A 200 -14.36 8.44 5.08
C TYR A 200 -14.02 9.86 4.66
N VAL A 201 -13.73 10.05 3.37
CA VAL A 201 -13.28 11.33 2.81
C VAL A 201 -13.97 11.62 1.49
N GLU A 202 -14.11 12.91 1.17
CA GLU A 202 -14.65 13.37 -0.12
C GLU A 202 -13.71 13.05 -1.28
N GLU A 203 -12.39 13.24 -1.08
CA GLU A 203 -11.36 12.99 -2.09
C GLU A 203 -10.23 12.14 -1.53
N LEU A 204 -9.87 11.09 -2.26
CA LEU A 204 -8.84 10.14 -1.83
C LEU A 204 -7.41 10.54 -2.22
N VAL A 205 -7.26 11.33 -3.29
CA VAL A 205 -5.96 11.72 -3.85
C VAL A 205 -5.01 12.35 -2.80
N PRO A 206 -5.44 13.26 -1.91
CA PRO A 206 -4.55 13.83 -0.90
C PRO A 206 -3.94 12.76 0.02
N TYR A 207 -4.71 11.75 0.40
CA TYR A 207 -4.28 10.67 1.29
C TYR A 207 -3.36 9.68 0.59
N ILE A 208 -3.63 9.38 -0.68
CA ILE A 208 -2.75 8.57 -1.53
C ILE A 208 -1.39 9.22 -1.67
N GLU A 209 -1.35 10.51 -2.04
CA GLU A 209 -0.08 11.24 -2.20
C GLU A 209 0.63 11.41 -0.86
N ARG A 210 -0.09 11.70 0.23
CA ARG A 210 0.49 11.75 1.58
C ARG A 210 1.17 10.44 1.96
N LYS A 211 0.52 9.30 1.73
CA LYS A 211 1.12 7.99 2.00
C LYS A 211 2.31 7.70 1.07
N LEU A 212 2.16 7.96 -0.23
CA LEU A 212 3.21 7.73 -1.21
C LEU A 212 4.46 8.58 -0.92
N PHE A 213 4.28 9.86 -0.58
CA PHE A 213 5.38 10.81 -0.46
C PHE A 213 5.94 10.95 0.95
N THR A 214 5.27 10.43 1.97
CA THR A 214 5.85 10.32 3.32
C THR A 214 6.30 8.90 3.63
N VAL A 215 5.41 7.91 3.54
CA VAL A 215 5.70 6.52 3.94
C VAL A 215 6.58 5.84 2.91
N ASN A 216 6.14 5.79 1.65
CA ASN A 216 6.90 5.04 0.64
C ASN A 216 8.23 5.74 0.33
N THR A 217 8.26 7.08 0.28
CA THR A 217 9.49 7.87 0.14
C THR A 217 10.44 7.62 1.30
N GLY A 218 10.01 7.84 2.54
CA GLY A 218 10.86 7.64 3.70
C GLY A 218 11.41 6.22 3.80
N HIS A 219 10.58 5.20 3.52
CA HIS A 219 10.99 3.81 3.58
C HIS A 219 12.02 3.46 2.48
N ALA A 220 11.82 3.97 1.26
CA ALA A 220 12.78 3.78 0.17
C ALA A 220 14.11 4.48 0.47
N LEU A 221 14.07 5.68 1.04
CA LEU A 221 15.27 6.44 1.40
C LEU A 221 16.04 5.79 2.55
N ALA A 222 15.35 5.30 3.59
CA ALA A 222 15.97 4.52 4.65
C ALA A 222 16.71 3.29 4.09
N ALA A 223 16.12 2.63 3.09
CA ALA A 223 16.73 1.49 2.42
C ALA A 223 17.96 1.86 1.57
N TYR A 224 17.86 2.90 0.72
CA TYR A 224 18.99 3.29 -0.14
C TYR A 224 20.15 3.89 0.64
N PHE A 225 19.86 4.71 1.67
CA PHE A 225 20.91 5.20 2.57
C PHE A 225 21.47 4.07 3.43
N GLY A 226 20.61 3.20 3.99
CA GLY A 226 21.04 1.99 4.69
C GLY A 226 22.03 1.17 3.88
N TYR A 227 21.67 0.84 2.63
CA TYR A 227 22.55 0.15 1.70
C TYR A 227 23.86 0.91 1.43
N TYR A 228 23.78 2.22 1.17
CA TYR A 228 24.95 3.06 0.91
C TYR A 228 25.94 3.08 2.10
N PHE A 229 25.43 3.09 3.33
CA PHE A 229 26.22 3.08 4.57
C PHE A 229 26.54 1.67 5.10
N GLY A 230 26.15 0.60 4.39
CA GLY A 230 26.43 -0.78 4.78
C GLY A 230 25.60 -1.30 5.97
N VAL A 231 24.40 -0.75 6.17
CA VAL A 231 23.44 -1.22 7.19
C VAL A 231 22.46 -2.21 6.55
N GLU A 232 22.18 -3.31 7.25
CA GLU A 232 21.40 -4.43 6.68
C GLU A 232 19.88 -4.26 6.79
N THR A 233 19.38 -3.59 7.83
CA THR A 233 17.94 -3.52 8.13
C THR A 233 17.45 -2.08 8.27
N ILE A 234 16.16 -1.85 8.01
CA ILE A 234 15.53 -0.53 8.10
C ILE A 234 15.58 0.02 9.53
N ASN A 235 15.29 -0.79 10.54
CA ASN A 235 15.33 -0.33 11.93
C ASN A 235 16.74 0.10 12.34
N SER A 236 17.78 -0.66 11.97
CA SER A 236 19.17 -0.28 12.21
C SER A 236 19.59 0.94 11.38
N ALA A 237 19.05 1.10 10.17
CA ALA A 237 19.28 2.30 9.37
C ALA A 237 18.70 3.54 10.07
N MET A 238 17.53 3.42 10.69
CA MET A 238 16.92 4.52 11.44
C MET A 238 17.52 4.77 12.82
N GLU A 239 18.26 3.81 13.39
CA GLU A 239 19.09 4.03 14.59
C GLU A 239 20.36 4.85 14.26
N ASN A 240 20.82 4.83 13.01
CA ASN A 240 21.93 5.66 12.55
C ASN A 240 21.47 7.11 12.36
N LYS A 241 21.98 8.00 13.22
CA LYS A 241 21.64 9.44 13.23
C LYS A 241 21.81 10.11 11.86
N GLN A 242 22.87 9.78 11.12
CA GLN A 242 23.11 10.38 9.80
C GLN A 242 22.04 9.96 8.79
N ILE A 243 21.62 8.70 8.82
CA ILE A 243 20.56 8.19 7.95
C ILE A 243 19.20 8.75 8.35
N SER A 244 18.87 8.74 9.65
CA SER A 244 17.59 9.25 10.13
C SER A 244 17.40 10.72 9.81
N GLU A 245 18.45 11.55 9.91
CA GLU A 245 18.41 12.96 9.53
C GLU A 245 18.19 13.15 8.02
N LEU A 246 18.81 12.32 7.18
CA LEU A 246 18.60 12.36 5.73
C LEU A 246 17.17 11.98 5.34
N VAL A 247 16.62 10.93 5.98
CA VAL A 247 15.25 10.47 5.75
C VAL A 247 14.26 11.53 6.25
N GLU A 248 14.45 12.05 7.46
CA GLU A 248 13.60 13.11 8.02
C GLU A 248 13.61 14.38 7.18
N GLY A 249 14.78 14.80 6.69
CA GLY A 249 14.91 15.95 5.80
C GLY A 249 14.09 15.79 4.51
N ALA A 250 14.18 14.63 3.86
CA ALA A 250 13.45 14.36 2.62
C ALA A 250 11.94 14.28 2.81
N ILE A 251 11.47 13.64 3.89
CA ILE A 251 10.03 13.59 4.15
C ILE A 251 9.49 14.95 4.61
N LYS A 252 10.29 15.81 5.24
CA LYS A 252 9.91 17.21 5.53
C LYS A 252 9.79 18.04 4.25
N GLU A 253 10.72 17.89 3.29
CA GLU A 253 10.58 18.49 1.96
C GLU A 253 9.27 18.04 1.31
N SER A 254 9.02 16.73 1.29
CA SER A 254 7.76 16.21 0.74
C SER A 254 6.51 16.73 1.49
N GLY A 255 6.60 16.86 2.81
CA GLY A 255 5.50 17.31 3.65
C GLY A 255 5.14 18.77 3.46
N GLU A 256 6.14 19.64 3.26
CA GLU A 256 5.92 21.07 2.99
C GLU A 256 5.10 21.26 1.71
N PHE A 257 5.38 20.52 0.63
CA PHE A 257 4.54 20.62 -0.58
C PHE A 257 3.18 19.96 -0.40
N LEU A 258 3.07 18.84 0.33
CA LEU A 258 1.78 18.20 0.60
C LEU A 258 0.84 19.14 1.35
N VAL A 259 1.36 19.86 2.36
CA VAL A 259 0.64 20.92 3.09
C VAL A 259 0.24 22.04 2.14
N GLY A 260 1.17 22.54 1.31
CA GLY A 260 0.88 23.62 0.36
C GLY A 260 -0.13 23.25 -0.74
N LYS A 261 -0.09 22.02 -1.25
CA LYS A 261 -0.93 21.53 -2.35
C LYS A 261 -2.34 21.15 -1.89
N TYR A 262 -2.45 20.50 -0.74
CA TYR A 262 -3.70 19.90 -0.26
C TYR A 262 -4.31 20.60 0.95
N GLY A 263 -3.63 21.57 1.55
CA GLY A 263 -4.14 22.28 2.72
C GLY A 263 -4.23 21.40 3.96
N PHE A 264 -3.39 20.35 4.09
CA PHE A 264 -3.27 19.61 5.34
C PHE A 264 -2.87 20.54 6.48
N ASP A 265 -3.41 20.32 7.67
CA ASP A 265 -2.95 21.04 8.85
C ASP A 265 -1.45 20.74 9.09
N GLN A 266 -0.67 21.80 9.29
CA GLN A 266 0.78 21.70 9.39
C GLN A 266 1.22 20.94 10.64
N GLU A 267 0.52 21.11 11.76
CA GLU A 267 0.85 20.44 13.02
C GLU A 267 0.46 18.96 12.96
N GLU A 268 -0.72 18.64 12.43
CA GLU A 268 -1.17 17.26 12.21
C GLU A 268 -0.27 16.52 11.23
N HIS A 269 0.14 17.16 10.13
CA HIS A 269 1.06 16.57 9.17
C HIS A 269 2.46 16.37 9.79
N GLY A 270 2.91 17.30 10.63
CA GLY A 270 4.14 17.15 11.41
C GLY A 270 4.09 15.94 12.35
N LYS A 271 2.97 15.75 13.07
CA LYS A 271 2.74 14.56 13.92
C LYS A 271 2.71 13.27 13.10
N TYR A 272 2.10 13.31 11.92
CA TYR A 272 2.09 12.19 10.99
C TYR A 272 3.51 11.81 10.57
N ILE A 273 4.35 12.76 10.15
CA ILE A 273 5.77 12.55 9.82
C ILE A 273 6.52 11.88 10.98
N GLN A 274 6.37 12.38 12.21
CA GLN A 274 7.03 11.80 13.39
C GLN A 274 6.57 10.36 13.64
N LYS A 275 5.27 10.09 13.45
CA LYS A 275 4.72 8.74 13.53
C LYS A 275 5.34 7.81 12.49
N ILE A 276 5.54 8.30 11.25
CA ILE A 276 6.18 7.52 10.18
C ILE A 276 7.64 7.20 10.51
N LEU A 277 8.40 8.17 11.02
CA LEU A 277 9.79 7.92 11.44
C LEU A 277 9.87 6.87 12.54
N GLN A 278 8.99 6.94 13.55
CA GLN A 278 8.90 5.95 14.61
C GLN A 278 8.55 4.55 14.10
N ARG A 279 7.68 4.44 13.08
CA ARG A 279 7.35 3.16 12.43
C ARG A 279 8.59 2.51 11.81
N PHE A 280 9.45 3.29 11.17
CA PHE A 280 10.68 2.75 10.58
C PHE A 280 11.72 2.33 11.63
N SER A 281 11.72 2.97 12.81
CA SER A 281 12.58 2.60 13.95
C SER A 281 12.04 1.41 14.77
N ASN A 282 10.94 0.79 14.38
CA ASN A 282 10.33 -0.29 15.16
C ASN A 282 11.19 -1.57 15.15
N SER A 283 11.88 -1.85 16.25
CA SER A 283 12.76 -3.03 16.41
C SER A 283 12.04 -4.38 16.39
N TYR A 284 10.71 -4.42 16.48
CA TYR A 284 9.90 -5.64 16.38
C TYR A 284 9.55 -6.00 14.94
N ILE A 285 9.88 -5.12 13.99
CA ILE A 285 9.71 -5.29 12.55
C ILE A 285 11.08 -5.19 11.91
N VAL A 286 11.66 -6.35 11.58
CA VAL A 286 12.94 -6.42 10.89
C VAL A 286 12.66 -6.50 9.39
N ASP A 287 13.15 -5.52 8.66
CA ASP A 287 13.00 -5.43 7.22
C ASP A 287 14.36 -5.18 6.55
N GLU A 288 14.75 -6.04 5.62
CA GLU A 288 16.05 -5.97 4.95
C GLU A 288 16.10 -4.77 3.99
N VAL A 289 17.18 -3.99 4.03
CA VAL A 289 17.37 -2.84 3.14
C VAL A 289 17.29 -3.26 1.67
N THR A 290 17.81 -4.45 1.31
CA THR A 290 17.79 -4.95 -0.07
C THR A 290 16.37 -5.33 -0.51
N ARG A 291 15.55 -5.88 0.40
CA ARG A 291 14.14 -6.15 0.14
C ARG A 291 13.36 -4.86 -0.08
N VAL A 292 13.60 -3.86 0.76
CA VAL A 292 12.90 -2.59 0.68
C VAL A 292 13.39 -1.76 -0.49
N ALA A 293 14.68 -1.78 -0.82
CA ALA A 293 15.32 -1.03 -1.92
C ALA A 293 14.99 -1.61 -3.31
N ARG A 294 14.57 -2.87 -3.41
CA ARG A 294 14.28 -3.56 -4.68
C ARG A 294 13.45 -2.78 -5.70
N SER A 295 13.62 -3.08 -6.98
CA SER A 295 12.96 -2.43 -8.12
C SER A 295 13.23 -0.91 -8.19
N PRO A 296 14.51 -0.49 -8.28
CA PRO A 296 14.87 0.92 -8.34
C PRO A 296 14.35 1.65 -9.58
N ILE A 297 14.22 1.01 -10.75
CA ILE A 297 13.72 1.68 -11.97
C ILE A 297 12.29 2.16 -11.73
N ARG A 298 11.43 1.30 -11.15
CA ARG A 298 10.06 1.70 -10.80
C ARG A 298 10.04 2.89 -9.84
N LYS A 299 10.89 2.88 -8.80
CA LYS A 299 10.91 3.93 -7.76
C LYS A 299 11.56 5.24 -8.20
N LEU A 300 12.48 5.17 -9.15
CA LEU A 300 13.08 6.32 -9.83
C LEU A 300 12.13 6.92 -10.88
N GLY A 301 11.04 6.24 -11.24
CA GLY A 301 10.07 6.74 -12.20
C GLY A 301 9.55 8.14 -11.85
N SER A 302 9.30 8.94 -12.88
CA SER A 302 8.90 10.36 -12.80
C SER A 302 7.70 10.65 -11.91
N ASN A 303 6.78 9.68 -11.79
CA ASN A 303 5.53 9.79 -11.02
C ASN A 303 5.53 8.96 -9.73
N ASP A 304 6.63 8.29 -9.37
CA ASP A 304 6.73 7.48 -8.14
C ASP A 304 7.38 8.30 -6.99
N ARG A 305 7.72 7.61 -5.90
CA ARG A 305 8.04 8.13 -4.57
C ARG A 305 9.31 8.97 -4.43
N LEU A 306 10.12 9.14 -5.48
CA LEU A 306 11.38 9.89 -5.38
C LEU A 306 11.36 11.14 -6.26
N VAL A 307 11.16 10.96 -7.56
CA VAL A 307 11.23 12.06 -8.54
C VAL A 307 9.99 12.96 -8.48
N SER A 308 8.80 12.37 -8.32
CA SER A 308 7.57 13.14 -8.19
C SER A 308 7.59 14.13 -7.03
N PRO A 309 7.90 13.71 -5.77
CA PRO A 309 7.93 14.66 -4.66
C PRO A 309 9.05 15.70 -4.81
N ALA A 310 10.20 15.35 -5.41
CA ALA A 310 11.26 16.33 -5.67
C ALA A 310 10.80 17.41 -6.66
N ARG A 311 10.13 17.00 -7.75
CA ARG A 311 9.57 17.92 -8.74
C ARG A 311 8.45 18.79 -8.16
N GLN A 312 7.50 18.18 -7.46
CA GLN A 312 6.38 18.90 -6.87
C GLN A 312 6.82 19.86 -5.76
N TYR A 313 7.86 19.51 -4.99
CA TYR A 313 8.46 20.44 -4.03
C TYR A 313 8.96 21.71 -4.72
N SER A 314 9.72 21.59 -5.81
CA SER A 314 10.17 22.77 -6.55
C SER A 314 9.04 23.57 -7.19
N GLU A 315 8.02 22.90 -7.73
CA GLU A 315 6.87 23.56 -8.37
C GLU A 315 5.97 24.30 -7.37
N VAL A 316 5.69 23.71 -6.20
CA VAL A 316 4.73 24.24 -5.21
C VAL A 316 5.40 25.16 -4.20
N VAL A 317 6.59 24.80 -3.71
CA VAL A 317 7.29 25.54 -2.65
C VAL A 317 8.28 26.57 -3.23
N GLY A 318 8.71 26.40 -4.48
CA GLY A 318 9.65 27.30 -5.14
C GLY A 318 11.10 27.16 -4.63
N LYS A 319 11.44 26.01 -4.03
CA LYS A 319 12.78 25.69 -3.51
C LYS A 319 13.35 24.47 -4.21
N GLU A 320 14.67 24.37 -4.26
CA GLU A 320 15.34 23.15 -4.71
C GLU A 320 15.39 22.14 -3.56
N PRO A 321 14.89 20.90 -3.73
CA PRO A 321 14.99 19.89 -2.69
C PRO A 321 16.43 19.42 -2.56
N VAL A 322 16.97 19.36 -1.36
CA VAL A 322 18.34 18.88 -1.11
C VAL A 322 18.32 17.40 -0.76
N TYR A 323 17.45 17.00 0.17
CA TYR A 323 17.42 15.65 0.71
C TYR A 323 16.82 14.64 -0.27
N LEU A 324 15.76 15.01 -0.99
CA LEU A 324 15.18 14.14 -2.03
C LEU A 324 16.18 13.89 -3.18
N LEU A 325 16.94 14.91 -3.62
CA LEU A 325 17.96 14.74 -4.66
C LEU A 325 19.10 13.83 -4.19
N LYS A 326 19.52 13.97 -2.92
CA LYS A 326 20.50 13.07 -2.32
C LYS A 326 19.99 11.63 -2.24
N GLY A 327 18.69 11.46 -1.97
CA GLY A 327 18.00 10.19 -2.01
C GLY A 327 17.95 9.54 -3.40
N ILE A 328 17.64 10.32 -4.43
CA ILE A 328 17.67 9.87 -5.83
C ILE A 328 19.09 9.46 -6.23
N ALA A 329 20.10 10.24 -5.82
CA ALA A 329 21.49 9.89 -6.05
C ALA A 329 21.89 8.57 -5.37
N ALA A 330 21.49 8.34 -4.11
CA ALA A 330 21.71 7.08 -3.42
C ALA A 330 21.01 5.89 -4.11
N ALA A 331 19.79 6.10 -4.63
CA ALA A 331 19.07 5.09 -5.40
C ALA A 331 19.78 4.74 -6.72
N LEU A 332 20.42 5.71 -7.38
CA LEU A 332 21.26 5.47 -8.57
C LEU A 332 22.57 4.75 -8.25
N MET A 333 23.08 4.86 -7.01
CA MET A 333 24.26 4.13 -6.53
C MET A 333 23.95 2.71 -6.03
N TYR A 334 22.68 2.32 -5.96
CA TYR A 334 22.27 0.99 -5.52
C TYR A 334 22.71 -0.08 -6.54
N ASP A 335 23.65 -0.95 -6.12
CA ASP A 335 24.34 -1.92 -6.98
C ASP A 335 24.13 -3.38 -6.55
N PHE A 336 23.05 -3.66 -5.82
CA PHE A 336 22.75 -5.00 -5.33
C PHE A 336 22.53 -5.99 -6.48
N GLN A 337 23.40 -7.01 -6.58
CA GLN A 337 23.41 -7.96 -7.69
C GLN A 337 22.19 -8.90 -7.71
N GLY A 338 21.47 -9.04 -6.59
CA GLY A 338 20.25 -9.85 -6.51
C GLY A 338 18.99 -9.16 -7.06
N ASP A 339 19.11 -7.95 -7.62
CA ASP A 339 18.01 -7.21 -8.23
C ASP A 339 18.34 -6.84 -9.68
N GLU A 340 17.58 -7.41 -10.63
CA GLU A 340 17.75 -7.19 -12.07
C GLU A 340 17.61 -5.71 -12.47
N GLU A 341 16.71 -4.96 -11.81
CA GLU A 341 16.55 -3.53 -12.08
C GLU A 341 17.77 -2.74 -11.60
N ALA A 342 18.36 -3.10 -10.45
CA ALA A 342 19.56 -2.46 -9.94
C ALA A 342 20.76 -2.74 -10.87
N VAL A 343 20.94 -3.99 -11.31
CA VAL A 343 21.97 -4.37 -12.29
C VAL A 343 21.82 -3.57 -13.58
N LYS A 344 20.60 -3.42 -14.08
CA LYS A 344 20.32 -2.62 -15.28
C LYS A 344 20.67 -1.13 -15.08
N VAL A 345 20.34 -0.54 -13.94
CA VAL A 345 20.75 0.84 -13.61
C VAL A 345 22.28 0.97 -13.67
N GLN A 346 23.02 0.06 -13.02
CA GLN A 346 24.48 0.11 -13.01
C GLN A 346 25.08 -0.11 -14.41
N GLN A 347 24.52 -1.00 -15.22
CA GLN A 347 24.94 -1.19 -16.61
C GLN A 347 24.76 0.07 -17.46
N THR A 348 23.62 0.77 -17.31
CA THR A 348 23.40 2.05 -17.99
C THR A 348 24.41 3.11 -17.53
N ILE A 349 24.67 3.24 -16.23
CA ILE A 349 25.66 4.19 -15.70
C ILE A 349 27.06 3.90 -16.23
N ASN A 350 27.47 2.63 -16.25
CA ASN A 350 28.81 2.23 -16.69
C ASN A 350 28.99 2.28 -18.22
N GLY A 351 27.93 2.02 -18.99
CA GLY A 351 27.99 1.97 -20.45
C GLY A 351 27.66 3.29 -21.15
N GLN A 352 26.74 4.08 -20.59
CA GLN A 352 26.21 5.31 -21.21
C GLN A 352 26.43 6.56 -20.35
N GLY A 353 26.88 6.41 -19.11
CA GLY A 353 27.12 7.51 -18.17
C GLY A 353 25.93 7.80 -17.26
N LEU A 354 26.21 8.56 -16.19
CA LEU A 354 25.22 8.94 -15.18
C LEU A 354 24.06 9.77 -15.77
N GLU A 355 24.37 10.72 -16.64
CA GLU A 355 23.36 11.59 -17.27
C GLU A 355 22.32 10.80 -18.07
N ALA A 356 22.78 9.82 -18.85
CA ALA A 356 21.91 8.93 -19.61
C ALA A 356 21.01 8.08 -18.69
N ALA A 357 21.55 7.59 -17.57
CA ALA A 357 20.77 6.85 -16.57
C ALA A 357 19.70 7.74 -15.91
N ILE A 358 20.04 8.97 -15.53
CA ILE A 358 19.08 9.93 -14.96
C ILE A 358 17.96 10.17 -15.96
N GLN A 359 18.27 10.54 -17.22
CA GLN A 359 17.25 10.81 -18.23
C GLN A 359 16.35 9.59 -18.49
N THR A 360 16.95 8.41 -18.57
CA THR A 360 16.21 7.16 -18.87
C THR A 360 15.25 6.77 -17.76
N PHE A 361 15.69 6.79 -16.50
CA PHE A 361 14.92 6.23 -15.38
C PHE A 361 14.06 7.25 -14.66
N THR A 362 14.46 8.54 -14.68
CA THR A 362 13.71 9.62 -14.03
C THR A 362 12.84 10.43 -14.98
N GLN A 363 13.11 10.34 -16.30
CA GLN A 363 12.50 11.17 -17.35
C GLN A 363 12.71 12.69 -17.14
N LEU A 364 13.65 13.09 -16.29
CA LEU A 364 14.07 14.48 -16.15
C LEU A 364 14.91 14.90 -17.36
N VAL A 365 14.73 16.14 -17.80
CA VAL A 365 15.50 16.73 -18.89
C VAL A 365 16.81 17.35 -18.37
N PRO A 366 17.92 17.30 -19.12
CA PRO A 366 19.23 17.81 -18.70
C PRO A 366 19.25 19.28 -18.25
N GLU A 367 18.36 20.09 -18.80
CA GLU A 367 18.25 21.51 -18.50
C GLU A 367 17.61 21.77 -17.12
N SER A 368 16.91 20.78 -16.56
CA SER A 368 16.19 20.95 -15.30
C SER A 368 17.15 21.10 -14.11
N PRO A 369 16.86 21.99 -13.13
CA PRO A 369 17.65 22.11 -11.92
C PRO A 369 17.80 20.77 -11.18
N LEU A 370 16.72 19.99 -11.07
CA LEU A 370 16.72 18.68 -10.42
C LEU A 370 17.73 17.72 -11.05
N PHE A 371 17.84 17.70 -12.39
CA PHE A 371 18.81 16.86 -13.09
C PHE A 371 20.24 17.19 -12.67
N LYS A 372 20.58 18.49 -12.62
CA LYS A 372 21.90 18.96 -12.19
C LYS A 372 22.16 18.66 -10.72
N GLY A 373 21.18 18.92 -9.86
CA GLY A 373 21.29 18.64 -8.42
C GLY A 373 21.46 17.15 -8.12
N ILE A 374 20.83 16.23 -8.88
CA ILE A 374 21.09 14.79 -8.76
C ILE A 374 22.55 14.47 -9.08
N ILE A 375 23.11 15.03 -10.15
CA ILE A 375 24.52 14.81 -10.52
C ILE A 375 25.44 15.30 -9.41
N GLU A 376 25.20 16.50 -8.89
CA GLU A 376 26.00 17.07 -7.80
C GLU A 376 25.96 16.18 -6.56
N GLN A 377 24.77 15.75 -6.14
CA GLN A 377 24.61 14.85 -4.99
C GLN A 377 25.27 13.48 -5.23
N TYR A 378 25.17 12.93 -6.43
CA TYR A 378 25.84 11.67 -6.79
C TYR A 378 27.36 11.79 -6.68
N GLN A 379 27.95 12.89 -7.18
CA GLN A 379 29.39 13.10 -7.06
C GLN A 379 29.82 13.36 -5.61
N GLN A 380 28.99 14.03 -4.81
CA GLN A 380 29.26 14.23 -3.38
C GLN A 380 29.25 12.90 -2.62
N LEU A 381 28.23 12.06 -2.83
CA LEU A 381 28.16 10.71 -2.24
C LEU A 381 29.32 9.83 -2.70
N LYS A 382 29.71 9.91 -3.98
CA LYS A 382 30.86 9.15 -4.49
C LYS A 382 32.19 9.55 -3.84
N LYS A 383 32.35 10.80 -3.40
CA LYS A 383 33.56 11.27 -2.70
C LYS A 383 33.61 10.87 -1.21
N GLN A 384 32.46 10.53 -0.63
CA GLN A 384 32.33 10.13 0.78
C GLN A 384 32.49 8.62 1.00
N LYS A 385 32.41 7.85 -0.08
CA LYS A 385 32.69 6.41 -0.13
C LYS A 385 34.16 6.20 -0.47
#